data_AF-A0A3S3UWI7-F1
#
_entry.id   AF-A0A3S3UWI7-F1
#
_cell.length_a   1.000
_cell.length_b   1.000
_cell.length_c   1.000
_cell.angle_alpha   90.00
_cell.angle_beta   90.00
_cell.angle_gamma   90.00
#
_symmetry.space_group_name_H-M   'P 1'
#
loop_
_entity.id
_entity.type
_entity.pdbx_description
1 polymer ?
#
loop_
_entity_poly.entity_id
_entity_poly.type
_entity_poly.pdbx_seq_one_letter_code
_entity_poly.pdbx_strand_id
1 'polypeptide(L)'
;MGRRRQGEAENGKATAEAADQVVNENRTDRLRIRAAWMYFVEQMTQNEIADVLGVGRVTIVRMLAEARARNEVKITIESELLEIVRLERALEKTFGLRQALVAPLSDPNADPIPAIAAKTGMFLSDAMKSGMRVGVGWGVTLFHTLPFISAKSLTDFSVISLLGGVGVARRVNPAEFAWRFAQIFQGDGYLMPTPAVVDSVETKIALVERCGLQEIFEMADALDAV
;
A
#
# COMPACT_ATOMS: atom_id res chain seq x y z
N MET A 1 -11.35 -52.17 16.38
CA MET A 1 -10.77 -51.13 17.27
C MET A 1 -9.60 -50.35 16.61
N GLY A 2 -9.63 -50.06 15.29
CA GLY A 2 -8.43 -49.56 14.56
C GLY A 2 -8.48 -48.17 13.92
N ARG A 3 -9.64 -47.49 13.84
CA ARG A 3 -9.76 -46.23 13.05
C ARG A 3 -9.54 -44.92 13.82
N ARG A 4 -9.52 -44.92 15.16
CA ARG A 4 -9.32 -43.68 15.94
C ARG A 4 -7.85 -43.23 16.06
N ARG A 5 -6.87 -44.15 15.97
CA ARG A 5 -5.44 -43.81 16.11
C ARG A 5 -4.80 -43.22 14.85
N GLN A 6 -5.40 -43.40 13.66
CA GLN A 6 -4.84 -42.85 12.41
C GLN A 6 -5.13 -41.35 12.25
N GLY A 7 -6.32 -40.87 12.65
CA GLY A 7 -6.67 -39.45 12.56
C GLY A 7 -5.90 -38.52 13.52
N GLU A 8 -5.50 -39.01 14.70
CA GLU A 8 -4.68 -38.24 15.65
C GLU A 8 -3.21 -38.12 15.19
N ALA A 9 -2.68 -39.15 14.52
CA ALA A 9 -1.31 -39.15 13.99
C ALA A 9 -1.15 -38.26 12.74
N GLU A 10 -2.16 -38.20 11.87
CA GLU A 10 -2.16 -37.30 10.70
C GLU A 10 -2.30 -35.82 11.12
N ASN A 11 -3.14 -35.52 12.12
CA ASN A 11 -3.32 -34.17 12.62
C ASN A 11 -2.09 -33.65 13.40
N GLY A 12 -1.39 -34.54 14.11
CA GLY A 12 -0.10 -34.24 14.78
C GLY A 12 1.06 -33.99 13.81
N LYS A 13 1.02 -34.57 12.62
CA LYS A 13 2.07 -34.41 11.60
C LYS A 13 1.91 -33.09 10.82
N ALA A 14 0.68 -32.75 10.45
CA ALA A 14 0.36 -31.48 9.79
C ALA A 14 0.64 -30.25 10.69
N THR A 15 0.42 -30.37 12.01
CA THR A 15 0.73 -29.32 12.97
C THR A 15 2.23 -29.12 13.20
N ALA A 16 3.02 -30.21 13.17
CA ALA A 16 4.48 -30.14 13.25
C ALA A 16 5.11 -29.54 11.98
N GLU A 17 4.61 -29.89 10.80
CA GLU A 17 5.07 -29.35 9.51
C GLU A 17 4.77 -27.84 9.37
N ALA A 18 3.59 -27.40 9.83
CA ALA A 18 3.24 -25.98 9.86
C ALA A 18 4.12 -25.18 10.84
N ALA A 19 4.43 -25.75 12.01
CA ALA A 19 5.30 -25.10 12.99
C ALA A 19 6.74 -24.93 12.47
N ASP A 20 7.28 -25.94 11.78
CA ASP A 20 8.63 -25.90 11.21
C ASP A 20 8.72 -24.90 10.04
N GLN A 21 7.68 -24.80 9.21
CA GLN A 21 7.58 -23.77 8.16
C GLN A 21 7.58 -22.35 8.73
N VAL A 22 6.80 -22.09 9.77
CA VAL A 22 6.74 -20.76 10.42
C VAL A 22 8.07 -20.37 11.05
N VAL A 23 8.79 -21.32 11.65
CA VAL A 23 10.12 -21.07 12.23
C VAL A 23 11.14 -20.76 11.14
N ASN A 24 11.07 -21.46 10.01
CA ASN A 24 12.01 -21.29 8.89
C ASN A 24 11.76 -19.99 8.10
N GLU A 25 10.50 -19.58 7.95
CA GLU A 25 10.11 -18.28 7.40
C GLU A 25 10.64 -17.14 8.28
N ASN A 26 10.42 -17.20 9.60
CA ASN A 26 10.95 -16.21 10.54
C ASN A 26 12.48 -16.09 10.50
N ARG A 27 13.18 -17.21 10.31
CA ARG A 27 14.65 -17.21 10.15
C ARG A 27 15.07 -16.54 8.84
N THR A 28 14.38 -16.85 7.74
CA THR A 28 14.66 -16.28 6.43
C THR A 28 14.40 -14.77 6.40
N ASP A 29 13.30 -14.33 7.02
CA ASP A 29 12.95 -12.92 7.14
C ASP A 29 13.99 -12.15 7.95
N ARG A 30 14.45 -12.71 9.09
CA ARG A 30 15.53 -12.10 9.89
C ARG A 30 16.83 -11.96 9.11
N LEU A 31 17.23 -12.99 8.34
CA LEU A 31 18.44 -12.92 7.51
C LEU A 31 18.31 -11.86 6.41
N ARG A 32 17.13 -11.75 5.80
CA ARG A 32 16.85 -10.75 4.77
C ARG A 32 16.96 -9.33 5.31
N ILE A 33 16.34 -9.04 6.45
CA ILE A 33 16.43 -7.72 7.10
C ILE A 33 17.88 -7.40 7.48
N ARG A 34 18.62 -8.37 8.01
CA ARG A 34 20.04 -8.18 8.37
C ARG A 34 20.91 -7.89 7.14
N ALA A 35 20.69 -8.63 6.04
CA ALA A 35 21.38 -8.37 4.78
C ALA A 35 21.07 -6.96 4.25
N ALA A 36 19.81 -6.53 4.33
CA ALA A 36 19.40 -5.18 3.94
C ALA A 36 20.08 -4.10 4.79
N TRP A 37 20.15 -4.28 6.12
CA TRP A 37 20.86 -3.35 7.01
C TRP A 37 22.35 -3.24 6.67
N MET A 38 23.04 -4.37 6.55
CA MET A 38 24.46 -4.40 6.18
C MET A 38 24.72 -3.72 4.83
N TYR A 39 23.82 -3.89 3.86
CA TYR A 39 23.97 -3.28 2.55
C TYR A 39 23.68 -1.77 2.53
N PHE A 40 22.53 -1.35 3.06
CA PHE A 40 22.07 0.05 2.92
C PHE A 40 22.59 0.98 4.02
N VAL A 41 22.83 0.47 5.23
CA VAL A 41 23.30 1.26 6.37
C VAL A 41 24.81 1.14 6.54
N GLU A 42 25.32 -0.10 6.58
CA GLU A 42 26.76 -0.35 6.77
C GLU A 42 27.59 -0.26 5.48
N GLN A 43 26.94 -0.11 4.31
CA GLN A 43 27.58 0.03 3.00
C GLN A 43 28.48 -1.16 2.60
N MET A 44 28.20 -2.35 3.13
CA MET A 44 28.92 -3.57 2.78
C MET A 44 28.58 -4.03 1.36
N THR A 45 29.56 -4.61 0.67
CA THR A 45 29.34 -5.27 -0.61
C THR A 45 28.55 -6.58 -0.43
N GLN A 46 27.83 -7.01 -1.47
CA GLN A 46 27.07 -8.27 -1.44
C GLN A 46 27.94 -9.51 -1.15
N ASN A 47 29.23 -9.45 -1.48
CA ASN A 47 30.18 -10.54 -1.19
C ASN A 47 30.55 -10.56 0.30
N GLU A 48 30.87 -9.41 0.89
CA GLU A 48 31.17 -9.33 2.33
C GLU A 48 29.96 -9.76 3.17
N ILE A 49 28.74 -9.39 2.76
CA ILE A 49 27.50 -9.81 3.43
C ILE A 49 27.31 -11.33 3.30
N ALA A 50 27.59 -11.90 2.13
CA ALA A 50 27.51 -13.34 1.90
C ALA A 50 28.44 -14.11 2.85
N ASP A 51 29.68 -13.61 3.02
CA ASP A 51 30.67 -14.18 3.93
C ASP A 51 30.22 -14.07 5.40
N VAL A 52 29.72 -12.89 5.81
CA VAL A 52 29.24 -12.66 7.19
C VAL A 52 28.01 -13.49 7.54
N LEU A 53 27.08 -13.67 6.61
CA LEU A 53 25.83 -14.42 6.83
C LEU A 53 25.95 -15.91 6.51
N GLY A 54 27.07 -16.37 5.96
CA GLY A 54 27.31 -17.76 5.61
C GLY A 54 26.38 -18.28 4.52
N VAL A 55 25.97 -17.43 3.57
CA VAL A 55 25.08 -17.77 2.45
C VAL A 55 25.70 -17.34 1.13
N GLY A 56 25.29 -17.96 0.01
CA GLY A 56 25.81 -17.57 -1.29
C GLY A 56 25.41 -16.15 -1.71
N ARG A 57 26.26 -15.48 -2.51
CA ARG A 57 26.00 -14.14 -3.08
C ARG A 57 24.65 -14.03 -3.79
N VAL A 58 24.25 -15.06 -4.54
CA VAL A 58 22.94 -15.10 -5.23
C VAL A 58 21.78 -15.01 -4.23
N THR A 59 21.92 -15.63 -3.05
CA THR A 59 20.95 -15.54 -1.96
C THR A 59 20.88 -14.12 -1.42
N ILE A 60 22.01 -13.42 -1.24
CA ILE A 60 22.02 -12.01 -0.81
C ILE A 60 21.32 -11.11 -1.83
N VAL A 61 21.62 -11.27 -3.13
CA VAL A 61 20.95 -10.51 -4.20
C VAL A 61 19.43 -10.73 -4.13
N ARG A 62 18.99 -11.98 -3.99
CA ARG A 62 17.57 -12.30 -3.86
C ARG A 62 16.95 -11.71 -2.59
N MET A 63 17.62 -11.80 -1.45
CA MET A 63 17.18 -11.21 -0.19
C MET A 63 17.01 -9.69 -0.31
N LEU A 64 17.98 -8.98 -0.88
CA LEU A 64 17.89 -7.52 -1.07
C LEU A 64 16.76 -7.14 -2.03
N ALA A 65 16.56 -7.91 -3.10
CA ALA A 65 15.44 -7.72 -4.02
C ALA A 65 14.09 -7.99 -3.34
N GLU A 66 13.98 -9.06 -2.55
CA GLU A 66 12.80 -9.38 -1.76
C GLU A 66 12.51 -8.30 -0.71
N ALA A 67 13.54 -7.76 -0.03
CA ALA A 67 13.36 -6.74 1.00
C ALA A 67 12.77 -5.46 0.40
N ARG A 68 13.20 -5.09 -0.80
CA ARG A 68 12.60 -4.00 -1.58
C ARG A 68 11.18 -4.34 -2.02
N ALA A 69 10.96 -5.52 -2.59
CA ALA A 69 9.65 -5.94 -3.08
C ALA A 69 8.59 -6.03 -1.97
N ARG A 70 9.01 -6.36 -0.74
CA ARG A 70 8.17 -6.42 0.46
C ARG A 70 8.05 -5.08 1.20
N ASN A 71 8.64 -4.00 0.69
CA ASN A 71 8.69 -2.67 1.35
C ASN A 71 9.31 -2.68 2.76
N GLU A 72 10.17 -3.66 3.04
CA GLU A 72 10.97 -3.71 4.28
C GLU A 72 12.11 -2.69 4.24
N VAL A 73 12.52 -2.28 3.04
CA VAL A 73 13.46 -1.18 2.80
C VAL A 73 12.74 -0.08 2.05
N LYS A 74 12.68 1.11 2.66
CA LYS A 74 12.23 2.34 2.03
C LYS A 74 13.42 3.28 1.89
N ILE A 75 13.62 3.81 0.69
CA ILE A 75 14.70 4.78 0.41
C ILE A 75 14.04 6.13 0.23
N THR A 76 14.45 7.08 1.06
CA THR A 76 14.01 8.46 1.01
C THR A 76 15.19 9.32 0.56
N ILE A 77 14.98 10.15 -0.47
CA ILE A 77 15.96 11.11 -0.95
C ILE A 77 15.47 12.50 -0.54
N GLU A 78 16.13 13.09 0.44
CA GLU A 78 15.90 14.47 0.85
C GLU A 78 16.76 15.38 -0.04
N SER A 79 16.20 15.86 -1.14
CA SER A 79 16.85 16.83 -2.02
C SER A 79 15.81 17.71 -2.69
N GLU A 80 15.95 19.02 -2.50
CA GLU A 80 15.19 20.03 -3.25
C GLU A 80 15.97 20.37 -4.52
N LEU A 81 15.68 19.64 -5.61
CA LEU A 81 16.16 20.04 -6.92
C LEU A 81 15.47 21.38 -7.27
N LEU A 82 16.26 22.46 -7.34
CA LEU A 82 15.76 23.82 -7.60
C LEU A 82 14.84 23.90 -8.83
N GLU A 83 15.10 23.08 -9.84
CA GLU A 83 14.27 22.99 -11.05
C GLU A 83 12.87 22.43 -10.77
N ILE A 84 12.76 21.42 -9.91
CA ILE A 84 11.49 20.82 -9.49
C ILE A 84 10.67 21.84 -8.73
N VAL A 85 11.27 22.51 -7.74
CA VAL A 85 10.59 23.52 -6.91
C VAL A 85 10.09 24.68 -7.79
N ARG A 86 10.90 25.12 -8.76
CA ARG A 86 10.48 26.16 -9.73
C ARG A 86 9.28 25.71 -10.55
N LEU A 87 9.26 24.46 -11.00
CA LEU A 87 8.14 23.92 -11.78
C LEU A 87 6.87 23.77 -10.94
N GLU A 88 6.98 23.28 -9.70
CA GLU A 88 5.87 23.20 -8.74
C GLU A 88 5.23 24.59 -8.53
N ARG A 89 6.04 25.62 -8.26
CA ARG A 89 5.57 27.01 -8.12
C ARG A 89 4.93 27.55 -9.40
N ALA A 90 5.48 27.21 -10.56
CA ALA A 90 4.92 27.63 -11.84
C ALA A 90 3.54 26.99 -12.07
N LEU A 91 3.37 25.70 -11.75
CA LEU A 91 2.08 24.99 -11.83
C LEU A 91 1.06 25.59 -10.86
N GLU A 92 1.45 25.82 -9.60
CA GLU A 92 0.61 26.46 -8.58
C GLU A 92 0.09 27.82 -9.07
N LYS A 93 0.98 28.68 -9.57
CA LYS A 93 0.62 30.02 -10.05
C LYS A 93 -0.27 29.97 -11.30
N THR A 94 0.04 29.08 -12.23
CA THR A 94 -0.65 29.02 -13.53
C THR A 94 -2.06 28.48 -13.39
N PHE A 95 -2.26 27.47 -12.53
CA PHE A 95 -3.54 26.77 -12.38
C PHE A 95 -4.28 27.11 -11.08
N GLY A 96 -3.73 27.98 -10.23
CA GLY A 96 -4.34 28.35 -8.95
C GLY A 96 -4.37 27.20 -7.93
N LEU A 97 -3.38 26.29 -7.99
CA LEU A 97 -3.33 25.14 -7.08
C LEU A 97 -2.80 25.57 -5.71
N ARG A 98 -3.40 25.02 -4.65
CA ARG A 98 -2.88 25.16 -3.28
C ARG A 98 -1.47 24.59 -3.15
N GLN A 99 -1.20 23.48 -3.84
CA GLN A 99 0.08 22.81 -3.85
C GLN A 99 0.22 21.99 -5.13
N ALA A 100 1.41 22.00 -5.73
CA ALA A 100 1.78 21.07 -6.79
C ALA A 100 2.98 20.23 -6.33
N LEU A 101 2.99 18.94 -6.71
CA LEU A 101 4.11 18.04 -6.48
C LEU A 101 4.59 17.52 -7.83
N VAL A 102 5.88 17.62 -8.07
CA VAL A 102 6.50 17.12 -9.30
C VAL A 102 7.44 15.96 -8.95
N ALA A 103 7.21 14.81 -9.60
CA ALA A 103 8.08 13.65 -9.50
C ALA A 103 9.11 13.69 -10.65
N PRO A 104 10.42 13.61 -10.36
CA PRO A 104 11.44 13.58 -11.41
C PRO A 104 11.44 12.24 -12.14
N LEU A 105 11.74 12.28 -13.45
CA LEU A 105 11.90 11.11 -14.29
C LEU A 105 13.18 11.25 -15.11
N SER A 106 14.03 10.22 -15.09
CA SER A 106 15.34 10.27 -15.77
C SER A 106 15.26 9.98 -17.27
N ASP A 107 14.22 9.28 -17.72
CA ASP A 107 13.95 8.98 -19.13
C ASP A 107 12.53 9.46 -19.46
N PRO A 108 12.36 10.41 -20.41
CA PRO A 108 11.04 10.90 -20.82
C PRO A 108 10.07 9.82 -21.33
N ASN A 109 10.57 8.66 -21.75
CA ASN A 109 9.75 7.55 -22.26
C ASN A 109 9.45 6.48 -21.21
N ALA A 110 10.01 6.60 -20.00
CA ALA A 110 9.74 5.65 -18.93
C ALA A 110 8.30 5.78 -18.42
N ASP A 111 7.77 4.71 -17.83
CA ASP A 111 6.49 4.76 -17.13
C ASP A 111 6.57 5.76 -15.96
N PRO A 112 5.76 6.83 -15.93
CA PRO A 112 5.81 7.82 -14.88
C PRO A 112 5.15 7.34 -13.57
N ILE A 113 4.34 6.26 -13.61
CA ILE A 113 3.55 5.80 -12.46
C ILE A 113 4.41 5.55 -11.22
N PRO A 114 5.55 4.84 -11.26
CA PRO A 114 6.36 4.59 -10.07
C PRO A 114 6.89 5.87 -9.42
N ALA A 115 7.32 6.85 -10.22
CA ALA A 115 7.86 8.11 -9.72
C ALA A 115 6.76 8.97 -9.07
N ILE A 116 5.61 9.10 -9.74
CA ILE A 116 4.43 9.79 -9.20
C ILE A 116 3.97 9.10 -7.92
N ALA A 117 3.89 7.77 -7.93
CA ALA A 117 3.41 7.00 -6.80
C ALA A 117 4.29 7.15 -5.56
N ALA A 118 5.62 7.18 -5.75
CA ALA A 118 6.57 7.44 -4.67
C ALA A 118 6.36 8.83 -4.04
N LYS A 119 6.33 9.88 -4.87
CA LYS A 119 6.13 11.26 -4.40
C LYS A 119 4.78 11.43 -3.69
N THR A 120 3.71 10.84 -4.23
CA THR A 120 2.37 10.88 -3.66
C THR A 120 2.29 10.11 -2.33
N GLY A 121 2.88 8.92 -2.24
CA GLY A 121 2.89 8.14 -0.99
C GLY A 121 3.63 8.85 0.15
N MET A 122 4.75 9.49 -0.16
CA MET A 122 5.48 10.34 0.80
C MET A 122 4.61 11.52 1.26
N PHE A 123 3.97 12.23 0.33
CA PHE A 123 3.06 13.32 0.67
C PHE A 123 1.89 12.86 1.57
N LEU A 124 1.26 11.74 1.23
CA LEU A 124 0.15 11.18 2.02
C LEU A 124 0.62 10.75 3.42
N SER A 125 1.86 10.31 3.58
CA SER A 125 2.44 9.98 4.89
C SER A 125 2.40 11.17 5.84
N ASP A 126 2.61 12.39 5.34
CA ASP A 126 2.64 13.61 6.14
C ASP A 126 1.26 14.28 6.22
N ALA A 127 0.48 14.20 5.14
CA ALA A 127 -0.80 14.90 5.03
C ALA A 127 -1.90 14.32 5.93
N MET A 128 -1.91 12.99 6.15
CA MET A 128 -2.97 12.31 6.91
C MET A 128 -2.82 12.56 8.41
N LYS A 129 -3.90 12.87 9.12
CA LYS A 129 -3.91 13.20 10.55
C LYS A 129 -5.09 12.52 11.25
N SER A 130 -5.00 12.37 12.57
CA SER A 130 -6.10 11.89 13.41
C SER A 130 -7.34 12.78 13.27
N GLY A 131 -8.53 12.16 13.34
CA GLY A 131 -9.82 12.84 13.16
C GLY A 131 -10.23 13.06 11.71
N MET A 132 -9.38 12.74 10.72
CA MET A 132 -9.68 13.00 9.31
C MET A 132 -10.60 11.94 8.69
N ARG A 133 -11.53 12.43 7.87
CA ARG A 133 -12.34 11.63 6.92
C ARG A 133 -11.83 11.86 5.51
N VAL A 134 -11.33 10.80 4.89
CA VAL A 134 -10.66 10.87 3.58
C VAL A 134 -11.45 10.08 2.56
N GLY A 135 -11.98 10.78 1.56
CA GLY A 135 -12.59 10.14 0.40
C GLY A 135 -11.49 9.60 -0.49
N VAL A 136 -11.66 8.41 -1.04
CA VAL A 136 -10.70 7.84 -1.98
C VAL A 136 -11.40 7.36 -3.24
N GLY A 137 -10.79 7.73 -4.36
CA GLY A 137 -11.07 7.10 -5.64
C GLY A 137 -10.33 5.77 -5.78
N TRP A 138 -10.04 5.42 -7.03
CA TRP A 138 -9.27 4.22 -7.37
C TRP A 138 -8.47 4.46 -8.64
N GLY A 139 -7.49 3.60 -8.87
CA GLY A 139 -6.73 3.60 -10.11
C GLY A 139 -5.38 2.95 -9.94
N VAL A 140 -4.72 2.66 -11.07
CA VAL A 140 -3.38 2.06 -11.09
C VAL A 140 -2.39 2.94 -10.33
N THR A 141 -2.37 4.25 -10.59
CA THR A 141 -1.46 5.18 -9.91
C THR A 141 -1.68 5.21 -8.40
N LEU A 142 -2.94 5.31 -7.94
CA LEU A 142 -3.28 5.30 -6.51
C LEU A 142 -2.81 4.00 -5.85
N PHE A 143 -3.10 2.85 -6.47
CA PHE A 143 -2.69 1.56 -5.91
C PHE A 143 -1.16 1.45 -5.75
N HIS A 144 -0.40 1.98 -6.71
CA HIS A 144 1.06 1.97 -6.65
C HIS A 144 1.63 2.91 -5.58
N THR A 145 0.84 3.81 -4.97
CA THR A 145 1.32 4.69 -3.90
C THR A 145 1.41 3.98 -2.55
N LEU A 146 0.59 2.95 -2.31
CA LEU A 146 0.50 2.24 -1.03
C LEU A 146 1.87 1.81 -0.45
N PRO A 147 2.80 1.22 -1.24
CA PRO A 147 4.16 0.90 -0.81
C PRO A 147 4.95 2.04 -0.16
N PHE A 148 4.72 3.27 -0.64
CA PHE A 148 5.49 4.45 -0.28
C PHE A 148 4.88 5.24 0.87
N ILE A 149 3.71 4.83 1.36
CA ILE A 149 3.10 5.45 2.54
C ILE A 149 3.75 4.87 3.80
N SER A 150 4.13 5.74 4.73
CA SER A 150 4.62 5.38 6.04
C SER A 150 3.44 5.04 6.95
N ALA A 151 3.36 3.78 7.38
CA ALA A 151 2.33 3.33 8.29
C ALA A 151 2.44 4.04 9.64
N LYS A 152 1.30 4.53 10.14
CA LYS A 152 1.19 5.19 11.44
C LYS A 152 -0.21 5.02 12.00
N SER A 153 -0.35 4.81 13.30
CA SER A 153 -1.67 4.71 13.91
C SER A 153 -2.28 6.12 14.04
N LEU A 154 -3.44 6.33 13.42
CA LEU A 154 -4.20 7.58 13.52
C LEU A 154 -5.52 7.32 14.25
N THR A 155 -5.70 7.95 15.41
CA THR A 155 -6.98 7.91 16.13
C THR A 155 -8.09 8.58 15.32
N ASP A 156 -9.27 7.96 15.29
CA ASP A 156 -10.47 8.50 14.62
C ASP A 156 -10.22 8.86 13.14
N PHE A 157 -9.58 7.95 12.40
CA PHE A 157 -9.29 8.11 10.98
C PHE A 157 -10.23 7.23 10.16
N SER A 158 -10.93 7.83 9.19
CA SER A 158 -11.88 7.13 8.34
C SER A 158 -11.53 7.30 6.86
N VAL A 159 -11.61 6.21 6.10
CA VAL A 159 -11.42 6.19 4.66
C VAL A 159 -12.73 5.79 4.00
N ILE A 160 -13.25 6.64 3.12
CA ILE A 160 -14.54 6.45 2.45
C ILE A 160 -14.30 6.17 0.96
N SER A 161 -14.74 5.02 0.46
CA SER A 161 -14.69 4.72 -0.98
C SER A 161 -15.73 5.57 -1.72
N LEU A 162 -15.27 6.48 -2.58
CA LEU A 162 -16.14 7.36 -3.36
C LEU A 162 -16.72 6.69 -4.61
N LEU A 163 -16.32 5.45 -4.88
CA LEU A 163 -16.77 4.68 -6.03
C LEU A 163 -17.27 3.32 -5.59
N GLY A 164 -18.38 2.91 -6.20
CA GLY A 164 -18.87 1.54 -6.13
C GLY A 164 -17.97 0.56 -6.87
N GLY A 165 -18.29 -0.73 -6.74
CA GLY A 165 -17.63 -1.81 -7.46
C GLY A 165 -17.76 -1.67 -8.98
N VAL A 166 -16.69 -2.03 -9.68
CA VAL A 166 -16.67 -2.10 -11.15
C VAL A 166 -16.82 -3.57 -11.53
N GLY A 167 -17.77 -3.91 -12.42
CA GLY A 167 -18.14 -5.29 -12.72
C GLY A 167 -17.00 -6.19 -13.22
N VAL A 168 -15.95 -5.62 -13.81
CA VAL A 168 -14.71 -6.33 -14.15
C VAL A 168 -13.49 -5.49 -13.75
N ALA A 169 -12.99 -5.70 -12.54
CA ALA A 169 -11.72 -5.13 -12.10
C ALA A 169 -10.55 -5.96 -12.67
N ARG A 170 -9.97 -5.54 -13.81
CA ARG A 170 -8.89 -6.31 -14.47
C ARG A 170 -7.52 -6.18 -13.78
N ARG A 171 -7.31 -5.18 -12.91
CA ARG A 171 -6.00 -4.92 -12.26
C ARG A 171 -6.09 -4.31 -10.86
N VAL A 172 -7.05 -3.42 -10.62
CA VAL A 172 -7.23 -2.73 -9.33
C VAL A 172 -8.72 -2.67 -9.03
N ASN A 173 -9.10 -2.94 -7.79
CA ASN A 173 -10.47 -2.82 -7.31
C ASN A 173 -10.58 -1.59 -6.38
N PRO A 174 -11.58 -0.70 -6.57
CA PRO A 174 -11.80 0.44 -5.67
C PRO A 174 -11.83 0.06 -4.19
N ALA A 175 -12.55 -1.02 -3.85
CA ALA A 175 -12.67 -1.46 -2.47
C ALA A 175 -11.32 -1.92 -1.89
N GLU A 176 -10.45 -2.51 -2.71
CA GLU A 176 -9.13 -2.97 -2.27
C GLU A 176 -8.23 -1.78 -1.92
N PHE A 177 -8.23 -0.73 -2.74
CA PHE A 177 -7.43 0.47 -2.43
C PHE A 177 -7.90 1.12 -1.13
N ALA A 178 -9.20 1.39 -1.00
CA ALA A 178 -9.76 2.03 0.19
C ALA A 178 -9.46 1.23 1.47
N TRP A 179 -9.65 -0.10 1.41
CA TRP A 179 -9.37 -0.98 2.54
C TRP A 179 -7.87 -0.97 2.91
N ARG A 180 -6.97 -1.14 1.94
CA ARG A 180 -5.52 -1.12 2.23
C ARG A 180 -5.03 0.23 2.72
N PHE A 181 -5.54 1.32 2.17
CA PHE A 181 -5.19 2.67 2.59
C PHE A 181 -5.61 2.93 4.05
N ALA A 182 -6.81 2.50 4.44
CA ALA A 182 -7.25 2.55 5.84
C ALA A 182 -6.34 1.75 6.77
N GLN A 183 -5.96 0.53 6.36
CA GLN A 183 -5.09 -0.35 7.16
C GLN A 183 -3.70 0.25 7.42
N ILE A 184 -3.12 0.97 6.45
CA ILE A 184 -1.83 1.64 6.64
C ILE A 184 -1.88 2.63 7.81
N PHE A 185 -3.04 3.27 8.02
CA PHE A 185 -3.26 4.23 9.09
C PHE A 185 -3.97 3.67 10.34
N GLN A 186 -4.26 2.37 10.35
CA GLN A 186 -5.10 1.72 11.37
C GLN A 186 -6.47 2.39 11.57
N GLY A 187 -7.04 2.94 10.49
CA GLY A 187 -8.35 3.55 10.50
C GLY A 187 -9.46 2.64 9.98
N ASP A 188 -10.67 3.17 9.99
CA ASP A 188 -11.87 2.49 9.53
C ASP A 188 -12.09 2.69 8.02
N GLY A 189 -12.42 1.62 7.31
CA GLY A 189 -12.71 1.64 5.88
C GLY A 189 -14.20 1.51 5.60
N TYR A 190 -14.81 2.57 5.07
CA TYR A 190 -16.20 2.62 4.64
C TYR A 190 -16.27 2.38 3.14
N LEU A 191 -16.69 1.18 2.75
CA LEU A 191 -16.74 0.74 1.36
C LEU A 191 -18.13 0.98 0.78
N MET A 192 -18.23 1.19 -0.54
CA MET A 192 -19.50 1.34 -1.24
C MET A 192 -19.91 -0.02 -1.86
N PRO A 193 -20.81 -0.80 -1.23
CA PRO A 193 -21.12 -2.17 -1.63
C PRO A 193 -22.10 -2.25 -2.82
N THR A 194 -21.98 -1.34 -3.78
CA THR A 194 -22.86 -1.25 -4.94
C THR A 194 -22.08 -1.11 -6.24
N PRO A 195 -22.68 -1.45 -7.40
CA PRO A 195 -22.08 -1.13 -8.68
C PRO A 195 -21.86 0.39 -8.82
N ALA A 196 -20.75 0.77 -9.45
CA ALA A 196 -20.49 2.17 -9.80
C ALA A 196 -21.48 2.71 -10.84
N VAL A 197 -22.02 1.82 -11.68
CA VAL A 197 -23.00 2.14 -12.73
C VAL A 197 -24.13 1.12 -12.66
N VAL A 198 -25.36 1.62 -12.73
CA VAL A 198 -26.59 0.84 -12.77
C VAL A 198 -27.37 1.16 -14.04
N ASP A 199 -28.31 0.30 -14.37
CA ASP A 199 -29.11 0.32 -15.61
C ASP A 199 -30.23 1.37 -15.61
N SER A 200 -30.66 1.83 -14.43
CA SER A 200 -31.79 2.74 -14.29
C SER A 200 -31.67 3.67 -13.06
N VAL A 201 -32.43 4.77 -13.09
CA VAL A 201 -32.52 5.71 -11.96
C VAL A 201 -33.25 5.04 -10.78
N GLU A 202 -34.22 4.18 -11.07
CA GLU A 202 -34.97 3.40 -10.09
C GLU A 202 -34.05 2.47 -9.31
N THR A 203 -33.12 1.77 -9.99
CA THR A 203 -32.09 0.95 -9.34
C THR A 203 -31.20 1.81 -8.44
N LYS A 204 -30.77 2.99 -8.90
CA LYS A 204 -29.96 3.91 -8.09
C LYS A 204 -30.70 4.33 -6.80
N ILE A 205 -31.94 4.77 -6.92
CA ILE A 205 -32.76 5.21 -5.77
C ILE A 205 -32.94 4.05 -4.78
N ALA A 206 -33.28 2.86 -5.27
CA ALA A 206 -33.44 1.68 -4.43
C ALA A 206 -32.17 1.36 -3.63
N LEU A 207 -31.00 1.41 -4.27
CA LEU A 207 -29.71 1.19 -3.60
C LEU A 207 -29.40 2.27 -2.56
N VAL A 208 -29.62 3.55 -2.89
CA VAL A 208 -29.31 4.67 -1.98
C VAL A 208 -30.24 4.68 -0.77
N GLU A 209 -31.56 4.63 -1.00
CA GLU A 209 -32.57 4.86 0.05
C GLU A 209 -32.94 3.60 0.82
N ARG A 210 -32.88 2.41 0.21
CA ARG A 210 -33.40 1.17 0.81
C ARG A 210 -32.31 0.20 1.28
N CYS A 211 -31.07 0.40 0.84
CA CYS A 211 -29.95 -0.48 1.18
C CYS A 211 -28.93 0.18 2.13
N GLY A 212 -29.29 1.29 2.78
CA GLY A 212 -28.48 1.88 3.86
C GLY A 212 -27.20 2.58 3.40
N LEU A 213 -27.11 3.01 2.14
CA LEU A 213 -25.95 3.77 1.66
C LEU A 213 -25.95 5.22 2.11
N GLN A 214 -27.08 5.71 2.63
CA GLN A 214 -27.24 7.10 3.01
C GLN A 214 -26.17 7.56 4.02
N GLU A 215 -25.80 6.70 4.98
CA GLU A 215 -24.71 6.99 5.92
C GLU A 215 -23.37 7.22 5.21
N ILE A 216 -23.03 6.40 4.21
CA ILE A 216 -21.78 6.55 3.44
C ILE A 216 -21.80 7.87 2.63
N PHE A 217 -22.94 8.24 2.06
CA PHE A 217 -23.10 9.52 1.36
C PHE A 217 -22.97 10.71 2.31
N GLU A 218 -23.60 10.66 3.49
CA GLU A 218 -23.48 11.70 4.51
C GLU A 218 -22.04 11.85 5.02
N MET A 219 -21.30 10.75 5.15
CA MET A 219 -19.88 10.79 5.46
C MET A 219 -19.05 11.41 4.33
N ALA A 220 -19.39 11.12 3.07
CA ALA A 220 -18.72 11.66 1.89
C ALA A 220 -18.96 13.17 1.70
N ASP A 221 -20.03 13.73 2.25
CA ASP A 221 -20.30 15.18 2.23
C ASP A 221 -19.46 15.95 3.27
N ALA A 222 -18.88 15.24 4.26
CA ALA A 222 -18.13 15.81 5.38
C ALA A 222 -16.64 15.39 5.37
N LEU A 223 -16.03 15.34 4.18
CA LEU A 223 -14.64 14.94 4.00
C LEU A 223 -13.66 16.09 4.25
N ASP A 224 -12.52 15.76 4.85
CA ASP A 224 -11.39 16.68 5.01
C ASP A 224 -10.45 16.66 3.80
N ALA A 225 -10.43 15.56 3.05
CA ALA A 225 -9.61 15.37 1.85
C ALA A 225 -10.22 14.34 0.87
N VAL A 226 -9.80 14.43 -0.40
CA VAL A 226 -10.12 13.50 -1.50
C VAL A 226 -8.86 13.15 -2.27
#